data_AF-A0A354TAK2-F1
#
_entry.id   AF-A0A354TAK2-F1
#
_cell.length_a   1.000
_cell.length_b   1.000
_cell.length_c   1.000
_cell.angle_alpha   90.00
_cell.angle_beta   90.00
_cell.angle_gamma   90.00
#
_symmetry.space_group_name_H-M   'P 1'
#
loop_
_entity.id
_entity.type
_entity.pdbx_description
1 polymer ?
#
loop_
_entity_poly.entity_id
_entity_poly.type
_entity_poly.pdbx_seq_one_letter_code
_entity_poly.pdbx_strand_id
1 'polypeptide(L)'
;MSDYLVKDISLAEFGRKELDIAESEMPGLMATREKYGPLKPLKGVRITGSLHMTIQTGVLIETLKELGADVRWASCNIFSTQDHAAAAIAASGTPVFAWKGETLEEYWDCTWKAIMFPKDKGPQLIVDDGGDVTL
;
A
#
# COMPACT_ATOMS: atom_id res chain seq x y z
N MET A 1 0.85 2.98 19.53
CA MET A 1 -0.30 3.08 18.61
C MET A 1 0.15 2.55 17.27
N SER A 2 -0.66 1.74 16.62
CA SER A 2 -0.35 1.17 15.31
C SER A 2 -0.40 2.26 14.23
N ASP A 3 0.58 2.29 13.33
CA ASP A 3 0.68 3.30 12.24
C ASP A 3 -0.11 2.84 11.00
N TYR A 4 -1.42 2.63 11.16
CA TYR A 4 -2.35 2.31 10.08
C TYR A 4 -3.78 2.71 10.46
N LEU A 5 -4.65 2.91 9.46
CA LEU A 5 -6.10 3.07 9.61
C LEU A 5 -6.79 2.19 8.56
N VAL A 6 -7.45 1.13 9.02
CA VAL A 6 -8.17 0.16 8.17
C VAL A 6 -9.49 -0.21 8.83
N LYS A 7 -10.43 -0.76 8.07
CA LYS A 7 -11.78 -1.06 8.56
C LYS A 7 -11.79 -2.04 9.73
N ASP A 8 -11.10 -3.17 9.56
CA ASP A 8 -11.07 -4.27 10.51
C ASP A 8 -9.80 -5.10 10.28
N ILE A 9 -8.88 -5.07 11.25
CA ILE A 9 -7.60 -5.79 11.16
C ILE A 9 -7.79 -7.32 11.22
N SER A 10 -8.92 -7.82 11.71
CA SER A 10 -9.19 -9.26 11.77
C SER A 10 -9.34 -9.92 10.38
N LEU A 11 -9.57 -9.11 9.34
CA LEU A 11 -9.66 -9.56 7.95
C LEU A 11 -8.29 -9.92 7.33
N ALA A 12 -7.19 -9.70 8.05
CA ALA A 12 -5.84 -9.89 7.52
C ALA A 12 -5.55 -11.33 7.04
N GLU A 13 -6.06 -12.34 7.73
CA GLU A 13 -5.86 -13.74 7.32
C GLU A 13 -6.54 -14.04 5.99
N PHE A 14 -7.75 -13.52 5.79
CA PHE A 14 -8.47 -13.67 4.53
C PHE A 14 -7.74 -12.93 3.40
N GLY A 15 -7.33 -11.68 3.63
CA GLY A 15 -6.58 -10.93 2.63
C GLY A 15 -5.24 -11.55 2.28
N ARG A 16 -4.54 -12.20 3.23
CA ARG A 16 -3.32 -12.95 2.93
C ARG A 16 -3.58 -14.12 1.98
N LYS A 17 -4.63 -14.90 2.23
CA LYS A 17 -5.00 -16.02 1.34
C LYS A 17 -5.28 -15.55 -0.09
N GLU A 18 -5.96 -14.42 -0.26
CA GLU A 18 -6.22 -13.86 -1.58
C GLU A 18 -4.98 -13.24 -2.23
N LEU A 19 -4.07 -12.64 -1.45
CA LEU A 19 -2.77 -12.20 -1.96
C LEU A 19 -1.96 -13.38 -2.49
N ASP A 20 -1.89 -14.49 -1.75
CA ASP A 20 -1.15 -15.68 -2.15
C ASP A 20 -1.70 -16.27 -3.47
N ILE A 21 -3.02 -16.22 -3.67
CA ILE A 21 -3.67 -16.60 -4.94
C ILE A 21 -3.35 -15.58 -6.04
N ALA A 22 -3.40 -14.28 -5.74
CA ALA A 22 -3.12 -13.24 -6.73
C ALA A 22 -1.68 -13.28 -7.24
N GLU A 23 -0.71 -13.66 -6.40
CA GLU A 23 0.69 -13.81 -6.82
C GLU A 23 0.86 -14.82 -7.96
N SER A 24 0.09 -15.91 -8.00
CA SER A 24 0.17 -16.87 -9.12
C SER A 24 -0.36 -16.29 -10.45
N GLU A 25 -1.25 -15.31 -10.37
CA GLU A 25 -1.85 -14.63 -11.53
C GLU A 25 -1.11 -13.32 -11.90
N MET A 26 -0.06 -12.95 -11.17
CA MET A 26 0.73 -11.73 -11.40
C MET A 26 2.20 -12.05 -11.72
N PRO A 27 2.50 -12.88 -12.73
CA PRO A 27 3.85 -13.37 -13.00
C PRO A 27 4.86 -12.25 -13.30
N GLY A 28 4.40 -11.12 -13.84
CA GLY A 28 5.26 -9.95 -14.09
C GLY A 28 5.84 -9.35 -12.81
N LEU A 29 5.04 -9.24 -11.73
CA LEU A 29 5.51 -8.75 -10.44
C LEU A 29 6.42 -9.77 -9.76
N MET A 30 6.05 -11.05 -9.80
CA MET A 30 6.86 -12.12 -9.20
C MET A 30 8.25 -12.24 -9.87
N ALA A 31 8.30 -12.23 -11.21
CA ALA A 31 9.57 -12.19 -11.95
C ALA A 31 10.39 -10.93 -11.65
N THR A 32 9.73 -9.79 -11.41
CA THR A 32 10.39 -8.54 -11.01
C THR A 32 11.04 -8.68 -9.62
N ARG A 33 10.34 -9.29 -8.65
CA ARG A 33 10.88 -9.59 -7.32
C ARG A 33 12.10 -10.51 -7.44
N GLU A 34 12.01 -11.59 -8.21
CA GLU A 34 13.13 -12.52 -8.41
C GLU A 34 14.35 -11.83 -9.03
N LYS A 35 14.14 -11.03 -10.07
CA LYS A 35 15.22 -10.37 -10.82
C LYS A 35 15.93 -9.28 -10.01
N TYR A 36 15.19 -8.45 -9.28
CA TYR A 36 15.72 -7.23 -8.67
C TYR A 36 15.72 -7.25 -7.13
N GLY A 37 15.05 -8.22 -6.50
CA GLY A 37 15.07 -8.41 -5.05
C GLY A 37 16.49 -8.50 -4.47
N PRO A 38 17.41 -9.30 -5.04
CA PRO A 38 18.80 -9.36 -4.56
C PRO A 38 19.56 -8.03 -4.68
N LEU A 39 19.19 -7.19 -5.65
CA LEU A 39 19.83 -5.89 -5.91
C LEU A 39 19.30 -4.78 -5.00
N LYS A 40 18.10 -4.95 -4.43
CA LYS A 40 17.37 -3.96 -3.62
C LYS A 40 17.47 -2.53 -4.19
N PRO A 41 17.07 -2.29 -5.46
CA PRO A 41 17.27 -1.01 -6.13
C PRO A 41 16.52 0.16 -5.47
N LEU A 42 15.48 -0.12 -4.68
CA LEU A 42 14.71 0.89 -3.96
C LEU A 42 15.11 1.01 -2.48
N LYS A 43 16.27 0.45 -2.09
CA LYS A 43 16.73 0.44 -0.69
C LYS A 43 16.69 1.84 -0.07
N GLY A 44 15.82 2.00 0.93
CA GLY A 44 15.66 3.23 1.70
C GLY A 44 14.93 4.37 0.98
N VAL A 45 14.42 4.11 -0.23
CA VAL A 45 13.57 5.06 -0.96
C VAL A 45 12.19 5.07 -0.30
N ARG A 46 11.74 6.25 0.12
CA ARG A 46 10.40 6.46 0.67
C ARG A 46 9.38 6.62 -0.46
N ILE A 47 8.40 5.73 -0.53
CA ILE A 47 7.37 5.72 -1.57
C ILE A 47 6.00 5.87 -0.93
N THR A 48 5.25 6.90 -1.36
CA THR A 48 3.82 7.00 -1.07
C THR A 48 3.04 6.49 -2.27
N GLY A 49 2.07 5.61 -2.04
CA GLY A 49 1.06 5.27 -3.04
C GLY A 49 -0.28 5.94 -2.77
N SER A 50 -0.88 6.52 -3.80
CA SER A 50 -2.31 6.86 -3.86
C SER A 50 -2.90 6.12 -5.06
N LEU A 51 -3.38 4.92 -4.80
CA LEU A 51 -3.92 4.00 -5.80
C LEU A 51 -4.89 3.06 -5.10
N HIS A 52 -5.97 2.65 -5.77
CA HIS A 52 -6.97 1.73 -5.22
C HIS A 52 -6.37 0.62 -4.33
N MET A 53 -6.75 0.58 -3.05
CA MET A 53 -6.21 -0.40 -2.09
C MET A 53 -6.90 -1.76 -2.25
N THR A 54 -6.52 -2.50 -3.30
CA THR A 54 -7.03 -3.85 -3.63
C THR A 54 -6.00 -4.94 -3.34
N ILE A 55 -6.38 -6.20 -3.51
CA ILE A 55 -5.47 -7.35 -3.46
C ILE A 55 -4.32 -7.19 -4.46
N GLN A 56 -4.60 -6.79 -5.70
CA GLN A 56 -3.58 -6.62 -6.73
C GLN A 56 -2.58 -5.53 -6.34
N THR A 57 -3.08 -4.43 -5.77
CA THR A 57 -2.24 -3.36 -5.22
C THR A 57 -1.43 -3.85 -4.03
N GLY A 58 -1.98 -4.73 -3.20
CA GLY A 58 -1.21 -5.38 -2.14
C GLY A 58 0.02 -6.15 -2.67
N VAL A 59 -0.12 -6.88 -3.79
CA VAL A 59 1.02 -7.55 -4.46
C VAL A 59 2.03 -6.53 -4.99
N LEU A 60 1.58 -5.39 -5.51
CA LEU A 60 2.46 -4.27 -5.89
C LEU A 60 3.22 -3.71 -4.69
N ILE A 61 2.54 -3.42 -3.58
CA ILE A 61 3.14 -2.91 -2.34
C ILE A 61 4.24 -3.86 -1.84
N GLU A 62 3.94 -5.15 -1.75
CA GLU A 62 4.91 -6.15 -1.30
C GLU A 62 6.08 -6.31 -2.28
N THR A 63 5.84 -6.08 -3.58
CA THR A 63 6.92 -6.01 -4.59
C THR A 63 7.84 -4.82 -4.34
N LEU A 64 7.30 -3.62 -4.10
CA LEU A 64 8.10 -2.43 -3.80
C LEU A 64 8.93 -2.62 -2.52
N LYS A 65 8.33 -3.21 -1.47
CA LYS A 65 9.05 -3.56 -0.24
C LYS A 65 10.13 -4.60 -0.48
N GLU A 66 9.85 -5.64 -1.27
CA GLU A 66 10.85 -6.65 -1.66
C GLU A 66 12.01 -6.02 -2.44
N LEU A 67 11.77 -4.95 -3.19
CA LEU A 67 12.82 -4.18 -3.87
C LEU A 67 13.56 -3.20 -2.95
N GLY A 68 13.18 -3.13 -1.66
CA GLY A 68 13.87 -2.38 -0.60
C GLY A 68 13.22 -1.04 -0.21
N ALA A 69 12.06 -0.70 -0.76
CA ALA A 69 11.38 0.55 -0.47
C ALA A 69 10.79 0.62 0.95
N ASP A 70 10.70 1.84 1.49
CA ASP A 70 9.90 2.20 2.66
C ASP A 70 8.57 2.76 2.15
N VAL A 71 7.48 2.02 2.36
CA VAL A 71 6.20 2.24 1.66
C VAL A 71 5.11 2.68 2.63
N ARG A 72 4.35 3.70 2.25
CA ARG A 72 3.09 4.13 2.89
C ARG A 72 2.00 4.24 1.84
N TRP A 73 0.75 3.96 2.18
CA TRP A 73 -0.32 3.86 1.18
C TRP A 73 -1.66 4.46 1.63
N ALA A 74 -2.35 5.09 0.69
CA ALA A 74 -3.77 5.44 0.77
C ALA A 74 -4.49 4.99 -0.52
N SER A 75 -5.81 4.85 -0.46
CA SER A 75 -6.63 4.64 -1.66
C SER A 75 -6.81 5.97 -2.41
N CYS A 76 -6.97 5.95 -3.74
CA CYS A 76 -7.34 7.13 -4.54
C CYS A 76 -8.86 7.24 -4.81
N ASN A 77 -9.66 6.35 -4.19
CA ASN A 77 -11.12 6.40 -4.28
C ASN A 77 -11.77 5.82 -3.02
N ILE A 78 -12.80 6.50 -2.53
CA ILE A 78 -13.50 6.18 -1.28
C ILE A 78 -14.23 4.83 -1.27
N PHE A 79 -14.49 4.21 -2.44
CA PHE A 79 -15.22 2.95 -2.54
C PHE A 79 -14.39 1.79 -3.12
N SER A 80 -13.17 2.04 -3.56
CA SER A 80 -12.35 1.04 -4.24
C SER A 80 -11.61 0.10 -3.30
N THR A 81 -11.43 0.48 -2.03
CA THR A 81 -10.69 -0.33 -1.05
C THR A 81 -11.34 -1.70 -0.89
N GLN A 82 -10.51 -2.74 -0.88
CA GLN A 82 -10.86 -4.07 -0.43
C GLN A 82 -10.33 -4.22 1.01
N ASP A 83 -11.23 -4.18 1.99
CA ASP A 83 -10.83 -4.06 3.40
C ASP A 83 -9.92 -5.20 3.89
N HIS A 84 -10.10 -6.41 3.36
CA HIS A 84 -9.24 -7.55 3.65
C HIS A 84 -7.83 -7.38 3.07
N ALA A 85 -7.69 -6.78 1.89
CA ALA A 85 -6.39 -6.41 1.32
C ALA A 85 -5.68 -5.37 2.19
N ALA A 86 -6.40 -4.30 2.56
CA ALA A 86 -5.87 -3.25 3.44
C ALA A 86 -5.42 -3.83 4.80
N ALA A 87 -6.24 -4.71 5.40
CA ALA A 87 -5.90 -5.39 6.65
C ALA A 87 -4.67 -6.30 6.52
N ALA A 88 -4.54 -7.05 5.43
CA ALA A 88 -3.39 -7.94 5.21
C ALA A 88 -2.07 -7.15 5.07
N ILE A 89 -2.10 -6.02 4.37
CA ILE A 89 -0.93 -5.15 4.20
C ILE A 89 -0.61 -4.38 5.49
N ALA A 90 -1.61 -3.93 6.24
CA ALA A 90 -1.41 -3.35 7.57
C ALA A 90 -0.78 -4.35 8.54
N ALA A 91 -1.27 -5.60 8.55
CA ALA A 91 -0.74 -6.68 9.39
C ALA A 91 0.70 -7.08 9.03
N SER A 92 1.15 -6.84 7.78
CA SER A 92 2.56 -7.02 7.38
C SER A 92 3.49 -5.88 7.85
N GLY A 93 2.95 -4.95 8.65
CA GLY A 93 3.67 -3.80 9.20
C GLY A 93 3.83 -2.64 8.22
N THR A 94 3.08 -2.62 7.12
CA THR A 94 3.09 -1.51 6.16
C THR A 94 2.01 -0.49 6.54
N PRO A 95 2.34 0.81 6.67
CA PRO A 95 1.34 1.84 6.91
C PRO A 95 0.34 1.96 5.76
N VAL A 96 -0.92 1.64 6.06
CA VAL A 96 -2.06 1.76 5.13
C VAL A 96 -3.14 2.59 5.81
N PHE A 97 -3.64 3.58 5.09
CA PHE A 97 -4.72 4.47 5.51
C PHE A 97 -5.83 4.36 4.47
N ALA A 98 -6.63 3.30 4.58
CA ALA A 98 -7.66 3.00 3.60
C ALA A 98 -8.75 2.06 4.17
N TRP A 99 -10.01 2.37 3.91
CA TRP A 99 -11.16 1.46 4.06
C TRP A 99 -12.24 1.75 3.03
N LYS A 100 -13.12 0.79 2.79
CA LYS A 100 -14.25 0.97 1.89
C LYS A 100 -15.34 1.82 2.54
N GLY A 101 -15.79 2.85 1.83
CA GLY A 101 -16.82 3.77 2.29
C GLY A 101 -16.29 4.85 3.23
N GLU A 102 -15.05 5.30 3.03
CA GLU A 102 -14.55 6.56 3.58
C GLU A 102 -15.46 7.74 3.21
N THR A 103 -15.56 8.71 4.10
CA THR A 103 -16.01 10.06 3.75
C THR A 103 -14.93 10.81 2.98
N LEU A 104 -15.30 11.89 2.30
CA LEU A 104 -14.32 12.73 1.59
C LEU A 104 -13.32 13.41 2.54
N GLU A 105 -13.71 13.71 3.78
CA GLU A 105 -12.79 14.28 4.77
C GLU A 105 -11.76 13.23 5.21
N GLU A 106 -12.22 12.02 5.54
CA GLU A 106 -11.33 10.90 5.89
C GLU A 106 -10.38 10.54 4.74
N TYR A 107 -10.85 10.60 3.50
CA TYR A 107 -10.04 10.39 2.30
C TYR A 107 -8.81 11.31 2.24
N TRP A 108 -9.02 12.62 2.43
CA TRP A 108 -7.93 13.59 2.41
C TRP A 108 -7.01 13.45 3.63
N ASP A 109 -7.56 13.12 4.80
CA ASP A 109 -6.78 12.80 5.99
C ASP A 109 -5.90 11.56 5.78
N CYS A 110 -6.42 10.52 5.11
CA CYS A 110 -5.68 9.33 4.72
C CYS A 110 -4.54 9.68 3.75
N THR A 111 -4.81 10.48 2.73
CA THR A 111 -3.78 10.99 1.79
C THR A 111 -2.67 11.72 2.54
N TRP A 112 -3.02 12.62 3.47
CA TRP A 112 -2.05 13.33 4.31
C TRP A 112 -1.20 12.37 5.16
N LYS A 113 -1.81 11.37 5.81
CA LYS A 113 -1.09 10.36 6.60
C LYS A 113 -0.15 9.49 5.76
N ALA A 114 -0.51 9.22 4.50
CA ALA A 114 0.30 8.46 3.58
C ALA A 114 1.55 9.22 3.09
N ILE A 115 1.48 10.55 2.96
CA ILE A 115 2.66 11.37 2.59
C ILE A 115 3.55 11.73 3.79
N MET A 116 3.01 11.71 5.01
CA MET A 116 3.76 12.02 6.22
C MET A 116 4.58 10.83 6.71
N PHE A 117 5.87 10.79 6.37
CA PHE A 117 6.83 9.84 6.92
C PHE A 117 7.39 10.32 8.27
N PRO A 118 7.86 9.39 9.13
CA PRO A 118 8.44 9.75 10.42
C PRO A 118 9.59 10.76 10.33
N LYS A 119 9.75 11.56 11.40
CA LYS A 119 10.76 12.63 11.50
C LYS A 119 10.53 13.76 10.48
N ASP A 120 9.26 14.12 10.27
CA ASP A 120 8.83 15.21 9.39
C ASP A 120 9.37 15.08 7.95
N LYS A 121 9.43 13.84 7.45
CA LYS A 121 9.86 13.54 6.09
C LYS A 121 8.66 13.36 5.18
N GLY A 122 8.83 13.70 3.91
CA GLY A 122 7.92 13.33 2.83
C GLY A 122 8.42 12.13 2.00
N PRO A 123 7.61 11.65 1.05
CA PRO A 123 8.04 10.67 0.04
C PRO A 123 9.19 11.22 -0.81
N GLN A 124 9.98 10.30 -1.37
CA GLN A 124 10.94 10.61 -2.44
C GLN A 124 10.36 10.27 -3.81
N LEU A 125 9.47 9.27 -3.87
CA LEU A 125 8.72 8.88 -5.05
C LEU A 125 7.24 8.75 -4.70
N ILE A 126 6.39 8.99 -5.67
CA ILE A 126 4.95 8.83 -5.58
C ILE A 126 4.52 7.83 -6.65
N VAL A 127 3.63 6.91 -6.29
CA VAL A 127 2.84 6.10 -7.24
C VAL A 127 1.41 6.61 -7.16
N ASP A 128 0.96 7.27 -8.22
CA ASP A 128 -0.31 7.99 -8.23
C ASP A 128 -1.25 7.46 -9.31
N ASP A 129 -2.53 7.38 -8.99
CA ASP A 129 -3.63 7.05 -9.89
C ASP A 129 -4.76 8.05 -9.66
N GLY A 130 -4.89 9.02 -10.59
CA GLY A 130 -5.85 10.12 -10.50
C GLY A 130 -5.22 11.48 -10.22
N GLY A 131 -4.07 11.55 -9.55
CA GLY A 131 -3.29 12.78 -9.36
C GLY A 131 -3.51 13.49 -8.02
N ASP A 132 -4.35 12.97 -7.13
CA ASP A 132 -4.78 13.65 -5.90
C ASP A 132 -3.64 13.89 -4.91
N VAL A 133 -2.66 12.98 -4.85
CA VAL A 133 -1.50 13.15 -3.95
C VAL A 133 -0.42 14.04 -4.56
N THR A 134 -0.50 14.31 -5.86
CA THR A 134 0.44 15.19 -6.59
C THR A 134 0.06 16.67 -6.50
N LEU A 135 -1.23 16.98 -6.30
CA LEU A 135 -1.77 18.34 -6.19
C LEU A 135 -1.36 19.04 -4.88
#